data_AF-A0AA40RXY6-F1
#
_entry.id   AF-A0AA40RXY6-F1
#
_cell.length_a   1.000
_cell.length_b   1.000
_cell.length_c   1.000
_cell.angle_alpha   90.00
_cell.angle_beta   90.00
_cell.angle_gamma   90.00
#
_symmetry.space_group_name_H-M   'P 1'
#
loop_
_entity.id
_entity.type
_entity.pdbx_description
1 polymer ?
#
loop_
_entity_poly.entity_id
_entity_poly.type
_entity_poly.pdbx_seq_one_letter_code
_entity_poly.pdbx_strand_id
1 'polypeptide(L)'
;MREFQAYPTQKAGNEIIFRFRDEESANQFLSTFQLFKQTLVEIQVRDDREISAQQRKFIYALFRDISKWNGDDPEYIKKWFKFSYEYWKDLDEFSLRDVEKSVAAGLITFMLDFVAEHNVPLSFKPLDALEPEDVAHFEYA
;
A
#
# COMPACT_ATOMS: atom_id res chain seq x y z
N MET A 1 6.82 11.90 -16.65
CA MET A 1 5.85 10.88 -17.06
C MET A 1 4.46 11.49 -16.93
N ARG A 2 3.50 11.21 -17.83
CA ARG A 2 2.13 11.73 -17.72
C ARG A 2 1.25 10.57 -17.27
N GLU A 3 0.57 10.74 -16.15
CA GLU A 3 -0.30 9.69 -15.59
C GLU A 3 -1.69 9.76 -16.22
N PHE A 4 -2.25 8.59 -16.49
CA PHE A 4 -3.60 8.43 -17.01
C PHE A 4 -4.32 7.36 -16.21
N GLN A 5 -5.57 7.63 -15.84
CA GLN A 5 -6.41 6.70 -15.09
C GLN A 5 -7.51 6.13 -15.99
N ALA A 6 -7.66 4.82 -15.98
CA ALA A 6 -8.71 4.12 -16.70
C ALA A 6 -9.14 2.86 -15.94
N TYR A 7 -10.36 2.41 -16.18
CA TYR A 7 -11.00 1.31 -15.45
C TYR A 7 -11.15 0.10 -16.38
N PRO A 8 -10.73 -1.11 -15.99
CA PRO A 8 -10.98 -2.30 -16.80
C PRO A 8 -12.49 -2.59 -16.86
N THR A 9 -13.00 -2.85 -18.06
CA THR A 9 -14.44 -3.06 -18.30
C THR A 9 -14.76 -4.42 -18.91
N GLN A 10 -13.81 -5.01 -19.64
CA GLN A 10 -13.97 -6.32 -20.25
C GLN A 10 -12.61 -7.01 -20.34
N LYS A 11 -12.61 -8.34 -20.18
CA LYS A 11 -11.46 -9.22 -20.44
C LYS A 11 -11.87 -10.31 -21.42
N ALA A 12 -11.10 -10.49 -22.49
CA ALA A 12 -11.26 -11.57 -23.45
C ALA A 12 -9.89 -12.18 -23.75
N GLY A 13 -9.64 -13.42 -23.31
CA GLY A 13 -8.31 -14.03 -23.43
C GLY A 13 -7.24 -13.20 -22.73
N ASN A 14 -6.27 -12.69 -23.49
CA ASN A 14 -5.18 -11.81 -23.08
C ASN A 14 -5.44 -10.31 -23.32
N GLU A 15 -6.64 -9.93 -23.77
CA GLU A 15 -7.02 -8.54 -24.02
C GLU A 15 -7.86 -7.99 -22.87
N ILE A 16 -7.58 -6.74 -22.46
CA ILE A 16 -8.35 -5.99 -21.46
C ILE A 16 -8.77 -4.65 -22.08
N ILE A 17 -10.06 -4.34 -22.02
CA ILE A 17 -10.60 -3.05 -22.47
C ILE A 17 -10.68 -2.10 -21.28
N PHE A 18 -9.95 -1.00 -21.35
CA PHE A 18 -9.98 0.07 -20.35
C PHE A 18 -10.90 1.21 -20.79
N ARG A 19 -11.67 1.75 -19.86
CA ARG A 19 -12.52 2.93 -20.05
C ARG A 19 -11.96 4.10 -19.26
N PHE A 20 -11.71 5.21 -19.94
CA PHE A 20 -11.38 6.50 -19.31
C PHE A 20 -12.62 7.15 -18.70
N ARG A 21 -12.42 8.09 -17.77
CA ARG A 21 -13.51 8.85 -17.14
C ARG A 21 -14.41 9.55 -18.16
N ASP A 22 -13.79 10.13 -19.20
CA ASP A 22 -14.45 10.90 -20.24
C ASP A 22 -13.66 10.80 -21.56
N GLU A 23 -14.29 11.25 -22.65
CA GLU A 23 -13.73 11.22 -24.00
C GLU A 23 -12.51 12.14 -24.15
N GLU A 24 -12.48 13.25 -23.42
CA GLU A 24 -11.34 14.18 -23.41
C GLU A 24 -10.07 13.48 -22.89
N SER A 25 -10.17 12.79 -21.76
CA SER A 25 -9.08 12.01 -21.15
C SER A 25 -8.59 10.91 -22.10
N ALA A 26 -9.50 10.23 -22.79
CA ALA A 26 -9.15 9.21 -23.78
C ALA A 26 -8.38 9.81 -24.97
N ASN A 27 -8.80 10.97 -25.48
CA ASN A 27 -8.13 11.67 -26.57
C ASN A 27 -6.76 12.21 -26.16
N GLN A 28 -6.61 12.70 -24.93
CA GLN A 28 -5.33 13.14 -24.38
C GLN A 28 -4.33 11.97 -24.25
N PHE A 29 -4.80 10.80 -23.82
CA PHE A 29 -3.98 9.58 -23.78
C PHE A 29 -3.53 9.18 -25.20
N LEU A 30 -4.47 9.07 -26.14
CA LEU A 30 -4.17 8.65 -27.51
C LEU A 30 -3.19 9.59 -28.21
N SER A 31 -3.38 10.90 -28.07
CA SER A 31 -2.47 11.90 -28.64
C SER A 31 -1.07 11.82 -28.01
N THR A 32 -0.97 11.62 -26.69
CA THR A 32 0.32 11.45 -26.00
C THR A 32 1.02 10.17 -26.48
N PHE A 33 0.31 9.05 -26.56
CA PHE A 33 0.85 7.77 -27.02
C PHE A 33 1.40 7.85 -28.46
N GLN A 34 0.64 8.49 -29.36
CA GLN A 34 1.02 8.69 -30.75
C GLN A 34 2.18 9.68 -30.92
N LEU A 35 2.14 10.82 -30.22
CA LEU A 35 3.15 11.88 -30.34
C LEU A 35 4.55 11.36 -30.03
N PHE A 36 4.68 10.54 -28.99
CA PHE A 36 5.95 9.98 -28.56
C PHE A 36 6.27 8.63 -29.23
N LYS A 37 5.41 8.15 -30.15
CA LYS A 37 5.54 6.83 -30.81
C LYS A 37 5.81 5.71 -29.79
N GLN A 38 5.08 5.74 -28.68
CA GLN A 38 5.26 4.76 -27.62
C GLN A 38 4.92 3.37 -28.13
N THR A 39 5.64 2.36 -27.64
CA THR A 39 5.38 0.95 -27.94
C THR A 39 4.85 0.19 -26.74
N LEU A 40 4.94 0.79 -25.55
CA LEU A 40 4.60 0.16 -24.28
C LEU A 40 3.90 1.18 -23.38
N VAL A 41 2.97 0.69 -22.56
CA VAL A 41 2.30 1.42 -21.49
C VAL A 41 2.47 0.61 -20.22
N GLU A 42 2.90 1.26 -19.15
CA GLU A 42 2.92 0.66 -17.82
C GLU A 42 1.53 0.78 -17.18
N ILE A 43 1.02 -0.32 -16.65
CA ILE A 43 -0.29 -0.36 -16.00
C ILE A 43 -0.06 -0.59 -14.51
N GLN A 44 -0.47 0.38 -13.70
CA GLN A 44 -0.49 0.26 -12.25
C GLN A 44 -1.92 -0.08 -11.80
N VAL A 45 -2.06 -1.14 -11.01
CA VAL A 45 -3.32 -1.46 -10.31
C VAL A 45 -3.23 -0.86 -8.92
N ARG A 46 -4.12 0.08 -8.61
CA ARG A 46 -4.21 0.72 -7.30
C ARG A 46 -5.41 0.20 -6.53
N ASP A 47 -5.26 0.05 -5.22
CA ASP A 47 -6.39 -0.23 -4.33
C ASP A 47 -7.11 1.09 -4.06
N ASP A 48 -8.35 1.23 -4.55
CA ASP A 48 -9.14 2.45 -4.39
C ASP A 48 -9.73 2.60 -2.98
N ARG A 49 -9.53 1.60 -2.12
CA ARG A 49 -9.92 1.64 -0.72
C ARG A 49 -8.85 2.38 0.07
N GLU A 50 -9.28 3.31 0.92
CA GLU A 50 -8.41 3.92 1.91
C GLU A 50 -8.18 2.99 3.10
N ILE A 51 -7.06 3.21 3.80
CA ILE A 51 -6.73 2.60 5.08
C ILE A 51 -7.93 2.57 6.04
N SER A 52 -8.23 1.41 6.60
CA SER A 52 -9.33 1.28 7.56
C SER A 52 -8.97 1.90 8.92
N ALA A 53 -9.97 2.33 9.68
CA ALA A 53 -9.75 2.81 11.04
C ALA A 53 -9.08 1.75 11.95
N GLN A 54 -9.33 0.47 11.68
CA GLN A 54 -8.74 -0.65 12.40
C GLN A 54 -7.25 -0.80 12.06
N GLN A 55 -6.89 -0.84 10.77
CA GLN A 55 -5.50 -0.89 10.30
C GLN A 55 -4.70 0.30 10.84
N ARG A 56 -5.27 1.51 10.77
CA ARG A 56 -4.62 2.71 11.30
C ARG A 56 -4.34 2.60 12.80
N LYS A 57 -5.34 2.19 13.60
CA LYS A 57 -5.16 1.98 15.05
C LYS A 57 -4.08 0.94 15.33
N PHE A 58 -4.05 -0.13 14.55
CA PHE A 58 -3.08 -1.20 14.70
C PHE A 58 -1.65 -0.74 14.41
N ILE A 59 -1.43 -0.02 13.30
CA ILE A 59 -0.12 0.59 12.98
C ILE A 59 0.38 1.49 14.12
N TYR A 60 -0.49 2.35 14.67
CA TYR A 60 -0.13 3.21 15.80
C TYR A 60 0.15 2.43 17.11
N ALA A 61 -0.50 1.28 17.30
CA ALA A 61 -0.21 0.42 18.44
C ALA A 61 1.17 -0.24 18.30
N LEU A 62 1.51 -0.71 17.09
CA LEU A 62 2.84 -1.26 16.78
C LEU A 62 3.95 -0.23 16.99
N PHE A 63 3.80 1.01 16.48
CA PHE A 63 4.79 2.07 16.74
C PHE A 63 5.04 2.30 18.22
N ARG A 64 3.97 2.28 19.03
CA ARG A 64 4.04 2.49 20.47
C ARG A 64 4.77 1.33 21.17
N ASP A 65 4.47 0.10 20.81
CA ASP A 65 5.07 -1.06 21.47
C ASP A 65 6.55 -1.23 21.08
N ILE A 66 6.90 -0.95 19.82
CA ILE A 66 8.30 -0.90 19.37
C ILE A 66 9.07 0.23 20.07
N SER A 67 8.49 1.44 20.16
CA SER A 67 9.06 2.57 20.89
C SER A 67 9.32 2.26 22.37
N LYS A 68 8.37 1.59 23.05
CA LYS A 68 8.58 1.16 24.44
C LYS A 68 9.70 0.14 24.58
N TRP A 69 9.87 -0.73 23.58
CA TRP A 69 10.88 -1.77 23.60
C TRP A 69 12.29 -1.21 23.35
N ASN A 70 12.46 -0.34 22.35
CA ASN A 70 13.79 0.19 22.02
C ASN A 70 14.18 1.46 22.80
N GLY A 71 13.20 2.18 23.35
CA GLY A 71 13.40 3.42 24.11
C GLY A 71 13.41 4.71 23.29
N ASP A 72 13.20 4.65 21.98
CA ASP A 72 13.13 5.83 21.10
C ASP A 72 11.76 6.50 21.12
N ASP A 73 11.72 7.75 20.66
CA ASP A 73 10.48 8.51 20.51
C ASP A 73 9.52 7.87 19.49
N PRO A 74 8.21 7.76 19.79
CA PRO A 74 7.23 7.16 18.87
C PRO A 74 7.14 7.83 17.50
N GLU A 75 7.36 9.14 17.40
CA GLU A 75 7.34 9.85 16.12
C GLU A 75 8.61 9.55 15.31
N TYR A 76 9.75 9.33 15.97
CA TYR A 76 10.96 8.80 15.33
C TYR A 76 10.72 7.40 14.76
N ILE A 77 10.17 6.48 15.57
CA ILE A 77 9.84 5.11 15.14
C ILE A 77 8.90 5.12 13.93
N LYS A 78 7.84 5.93 14.00
CA LYS A 78 6.91 6.11 12.88
C LYS A 78 7.62 6.57 11.60
N LYS A 79 8.46 7.60 11.68
CA LYS A 79 9.21 8.10 10.51
C LYS A 79 10.15 7.04 9.95
N TRP A 80 10.86 6.33 10.82
CA TRP A 80 11.80 5.29 10.42
C TRP A 80 11.12 4.14 9.69
N PHE A 81 10.00 3.61 10.22
CA PHE A 81 9.27 2.52 9.58
C PHE A 81 8.61 2.95 8.27
N LYS A 82 8.01 4.15 8.23
CA LYS A 82 7.44 4.68 6.96
C LYS A 82 8.51 4.78 5.89
N PHE A 83 9.62 5.46 6.20
CA PHE A 83 10.72 5.66 5.27
C PHE A 83 11.34 4.33 4.82
N SER A 84 11.54 3.39 5.75
CA SER A 84 12.09 2.07 5.42
C SER A 84 11.16 1.27 4.51
N TYR A 85 9.84 1.34 4.76
CA TYR A 85 8.85 0.66 3.94
C TYR A 85 8.69 1.31 2.56
N GLU A 86 8.68 2.64 2.50
CA GLU A 86 8.71 3.43 1.25
C GLU A 86 9.90 3.01 0.39
N TYR A 87 11.09 2.97 0.98
CA TYR A 87 12.31 2.54 0.29
C TYR A 87 12.27 1.07 -0.14
N TRP A 88 11.81 0.17 0.73
CA TRP A 88 11.79 -1.27 0.44
C TRP A 88 10.79 -1.64 -0.66
N LYS A 89 9.68 -0.93 -0.77
CA LYS A 89 8.63 -1.16 -1.78
C LYS A 89 8.71 -0.24 -2.99
N ASP A 90 9.69 0.66 -3.05
CA ASP A 90 9.81 1.70 -4.09
C ASP A 90 8.50 2.52 -4.21
N LEU A 91 7.98 2.95 -3.06
CA LEU A 91 6.76 3.75 -2.96
C LEU A 91 7.09 5.23 -2.78
N ASP A 92 6.24 6.09 -3.32
CA ASP A 92 6.20 7.50 -2.96
C ASP A 92 5.90 7.69 -1.46
N GLU A 93 6.27 8.85 -0.92
CA GLU A 93 5.92 9.22 0.45
C GLU A 93 4.40 9.16 0.65
N PHE A 94 3.95 8.37 1.64
CA PHE A 94 2.53 8.19 1.90
C PHE A 94 2.09 8.79 3.25
N SER A 95 0.79 8.99 3.41
CA SER A 95 0.19 9.48 4.64
C SER A 95 -0.77 8.43 5.22
N LEU A 96 -0.62 8.10 6.51
CA LEU A 96 -1.55 7.19 7.22
C LEU A 96 -2.97 7.75 7.37
N ARG A 97 -3.25 8.96 6.86
CA ARG A 97 -4.60 9.52 6.80
C ARG A 97 -5.44 8.87 5.71
N ASP A 98 -4.83 8.58 4.57
CA ASP A 98 -5.49 8.39 3.27
C ASP A 98 -4.73 7.42 2.33
N VAL A 99 -3.70 6.73 2.85
CA VAL A 99 -2.97 5.72 2.07
C VAL A 99 -3.88 4.56 1.65
N GLU A 100 -3.58 3.97 0.49
CA GLU A 100 -4.22 2.76 -0.03
C GLU A 100 -4.24 1.64 1.03
N LYS A 101 -5.37 0.94 1.14
CA LYS A 101 -5.61 -0.13 2.13
C LYS A 101 -4.55 -1.24 2.01
N SER A 102 -4.17 -1.59 0.80
CA SER A 102 -3.11 -2.56 0.48
C SER A 102 -1.73 -2.14 0.99
N VAL A 103 -1.37 -0.86 0.84
CA VAL A 103 -0.10 -0.30 1.34
C VAL A 103 -0.09 -0.30 2.87
N ALA A 104 -1.23 0.02 3.51
CA ALA A 104 -1.36 -0.07 4.97
C ALA A 104 -1.22 -1.52 5.49
N ALA A 105 -1.85 -2.49 4.83
CA ALA A 105 -1.71 -3.91 5.16
C ALA A 105 -0.27 -4.41 5.02
N GLY A 106 0.41 -3.99 3.94
CA GLY A 106 1.82 -4.34 3.74
C GLY A 106 2.75 -3.69 4.77
N LEU A 107 2.48 -2.45 5.22
CA LEU A 107 3.21 -1.83 6.33
C LEU A 107 3.01 -2.60 7.64
N ILE A 108 1.77 -3.03 7.95
CA ILE A 108 1.49 -3.86 9.13
C ILE A 108 2.31 -5.15 9.08
N THR A 109 2.33 -5.82 7.93
CA THR A 109 3.10 -7.05 7.73
C THR A 109 4.58 -6.82 7.97
N PHE A 110 5.16 -5.79 7.33
CA PHE A 110 6.56 -5.41 7.50
C PHE A 110 6.93 -5.14 8.97
N MET A 111 6.04 -4.49 9.72
CA MET A 111 6.24 -4.24 11.14
C MET A 111 6.10 -5.49 12.00
N LEU A 112 5.19 -6.41 11.66
CA LEU A 112 5.01 -7.68 12.36
C LEU A 112 6.21 -8.60 12.17
N ASP A 113 6.81 -8.63 10.98
CA ASP A 113 8.06 -9.34 10.72
C ASP A 113 9.17 -8.84 11.65
N PHE A 114 9.35 -7.51 11.73
CA PHE A 114 10.30 -6.91 12.67
C PHE A 114 10.00 -7.29 14.13
N VAL A 115 8.73 -7.24 14.54
CA VAL A 115 8.31 -7.61 15.89
C VAL A 115 8.66 -9.07 16.20
N ALA A 116 8.42 -9.98 15.26
CA ALA A 116 8.70 -11.40 15.40
C ALA A 116 10.22 -11.66 15.47
N GLU A 117 11.00 -11.09 14.55
CA GLU A 117 12.45 -11.25 14.48
C GLU A 117 13.16 -10.74 15.75
N HIS A 118 12.69 -9.62 16.29
CA HIS A 118 13.29 -8.97 17.47
C HIS A 118 12.62 -9.34 18.80
N ASN A 119 11.61 -10.22 18.79
CA ASN A 119 10.82 -10.62 19.96
C ASN A 119 10.26 -9.41 20.73
N VAL A 120 9.71 -8.43 20.00
CA VAL A 120 9.13 -7.22 20.58
C VAL A 120 7.83 -7.60 21.31
N PRO A 121 7.68 -7.27 22.60
CA PRO A 121 6.46 -7.58 23.34
C PRO A 121 5.30 -6.68 22.88
N LEU A 122 4.22 -7.29 22.40
CA LEU A 122 3.01 -6.58 21.98
C LEU A 122 2.00 -6.45 23.12
N SER A 123 1.34 -5.30 23.20
CA SER A 123 0.30 -5.00 24.17
C SER A 123 -1.09 -5.53 23.77
N PHE A 124 -1.20 -6.13 22.59
CA PHE A 124 -2.43 -6.68 22.01
C PHE A 124 -2.09 -7.94 21.20
N LYS A 125 -3.10 -8.73 20.85
CA LYS A 125 -2.95 -9.89 19.97
C LYS A 125 -3.09 -9.46 18.50
N PRO A 126 -2.07 -9.65 17.65
CA PRO A 126 -2.14 -9.28 16.23
C PRO A 126 -3.35 -9.85 15.48
N LEU A 127 -3.68 -11.12 15.75
CA LEU A 127 -4.79 -11.83 15.10
C LEU A 127 -6.17 -11.21 15.38
N ASP A 128 -6.34 -10.52 16.51
CA ASP A 128 -7.62 -9.84 16.84
C ASP A 128 -7.77 -8.51 16.08
N ALA A 129 -6.69 -8.03 15.44
CA ALA A 129 -6.64 -6.72 14.78
C ALA A 129 -6.43 -6.79 13.25
N LEU A 130 -6.10 -7.97 12.71
CA LEU A 130 -5.94 -8.22 11.28
C LEU A 130 -7.31 -8.49 10.63
N GLU A 131 -7.52 -7.96 9.43
CA GLU A 131 -8.65 -8.37 8.60
C GLU A 131 -8.43 -9.81 8.10
N PRO A 132 -9.47 -10.59 7.76
CA PRO A 132 -9.32 -11.98 7.31
C PRO A 132 -8.37 -12.17 6.12
N GLU A 133 -8.32 -11.18 5.22
CA GLU A 133 -7.41 -11.16 4.07
C GLU A 133 -5.93 -11.01 4.46
N ASP A 134 -5.66 -10.36 5.59
CA ASP A 134 -4.31 -10.13 6.12
C ASP A 134 -3.83 -11.31 7.00
N VAL A 135 -4.76 -12.05 7.64
CA VAL A 135 -4.45 -13.25 8.46
C VAL A 135 -3.89 -14.38 7.61
N ALA A 136 -4.39 -14.56 6.39
CA ALA A 136 -3.97 -15.64 5.48
C ALA A 136 -2.47 -15.62 5.15
N HIS A 137 -1.82 -14.45 5.26
CA HIS A 137 -0.37 -14.33 5.08
C HIS A 137 0.43 -15.05 6.18
N PHE A 138 -0.11 -15.14 7.39
CA PHE A 138 0.57 -15.68 8.58
C PHE A 138 0.19 -17.13 8.91
N GLU A 139 -0.82 -17.71 8.28
CA GLU A 139 -1.23 -19.11 8.50
C GLU A 139 -0.34 -20.15 7.80
N TYR A 140 0.63 -19.70 6.99
CA TYR A 140 1.54 -20.57 6.21
C TYR A 140 3.03 -20.45 6.58
N ALA A 141 3.36 -19.87 7.74
CA ALA A 141 4.73 -19.79 8.27
C ALA A 141 5.06 -20.93 9.24
#